data_AF-A0A6N2S619-F1
#
_entry.id   AF-A0A6N2S619-F1
#
_cell.length_a   1.000
_cell.length_b   1.000
_cell.length_c   1.000
_cell.angle_alpha   90.00
_cell.angle_beta   90.00
_cell.angle_gamma   90.00
#
_symmetry.space_group_name_H-M   'P 1'
#
loop_
_entity.id
_entity.type
_entity.pdbx_description
1 polymer ?
#
loop_
_entity_poly.entity_id
_entity_poly.type
_entity_poly.pdbx_seq_one_letter_code
_entity_poly.pdbx_strand_id
1 'polypeptide(L)' 'MISQIRKLMRDNHVTQRDLAHELGVSEQAISDKFHGRSNFTLRDVSRIADFFDVSTDFVLGRAPLEVK' A
#
# COMPACT_ATOMS: atom_id res chain seq x y z
N MET A 1 5.52 6.27 -0.32
CA MET A 1 4.43 5.28 -0.49
C MET A 1 4.85 3.98 -1.20
N ILE A 2 5.15 3.93 -2.51
CA ILE A 2 5.43 2.64 -3.20
C ILE A 2 6.57 1.83 -2.54
N SER A 3 7.63 2.50 -2.11
CA SER A 3 8.73 1.88 -1.35
C SER A 3 8.25 1.22 -0.05
N GLN A 4 7.33 1.87 0.68
CA GLN A 4 6.73 1.38 1.93
C GLN A 4 5.86 0.15 1.67
N ILE A 5 5.00 0.20 0.65
CA ILE A 5 4.15 -0.93 0.28
C ILE A 5 5.03 -2.13 -0.11
N ARG A 6 6.07 -1.91 -0.94
CA ARG A 6 7.02 -2.98 -1.29
C ARG A 6 7.75 -3.55 -0.08
N LYS A 7 8.07 -2.72 0.93
CA LYS A 7 8.67 -3.17 2.17
C LYS A 7 7.72 -4.08 2.94
N LEU A 8 6.49 -3.63 3.20
CA LEU A 8 5.45 -4.44 3.87
C LEU A 8 5.22 -5.77 3.17
N MET A 9 5.14 -5.75 1.83
CA MET A 9 4.98 -6.96 1.03
C MET A 9 6.13 -7.95 1.20
N ARG A 10 7.39 -7.48 1.20
CA ARG A 10 8.55 -8.36 1.41
C ARG A 10 8.59 -8.92 2.82
N ASP A 11 8.36 -8.07 3.82
CA ASP A 11 8.45 -8.42 5.24
C ASP A 11 7.37 -9.45 5.63
N ASN A 12 6.24 -9.49 4.91
CA ASN A 12 5.11 -10.39 5.16
C ASN A 12 4.93 -11.50 4.10
N HIS A 13 5.87 -11.65 3.16
CA HIS A 13 5.78 -12.62 2.06
C HIS A 13 4.52 -12.50 1.19
N VAL A 14 4.03 -11.28 0.98
CA VAL A 14 2.83 -10.96 0.19
C VAL A 14 3.22 -10.59 -1.23
N THR A 15 2.57 -11.19 -2.23
CA THR A 15 2.77 -10.86 -3.65
C THR A 15 1.84 -9.74 -4.12
N GLN A 16 2.10 -9.16 -5.30
CA GLN A 16 1.17 -8.15 -5.87
C GLN A 16 -0.22 -8.75 -6.10
N ARG A 17 -0.30 -10.03 -6.48
CA ARG A 17 -1.56 -10.75 -6.65
C ARG A 17 -2.35 -10.86 -5.35
N ASP A 18 -1.68 -11.21 -4.25
CA ASP A 18 -2.35 -11.31 -2.94
C ASP A 18 -2.86 -9.94 -2.50
N LEU A 19 -2.07 -8.88 -2.73
CA LEU A 19 -2.49 -7.51 -2.46
C LEU A 19 -3.65 -7.06 -3.37
N ALA A 20 -3.67 -7.48 -4.64
CA ALA A 20 -4.79 -7.19 -5.55
C ALA A 20 -6.09 -7.83 -5.05
N HIS A 21 -6.02 -9.09 -4.59
CA HIS A 21 -7.13 -9.80 -3.98
C HIS A 21 -7.65 -9.07 -2.74
N GLU A 22 -6.76 -8.68 -1.83
CA GLU A 22 -7.12 -7.91 -0.62
C GLU A 22 -7.80 -6.57 -0.96
N LEU A 23 -7.29 -5.85 -1.95
CA LEU A 23 -7.86 -4.57 -2.35
C LEU A 23 -9.15 -4.71 -3.18
N GLY A 24 -9.49 -5.93 -3.62
CA GLY A 24 -10.64 -6.20 -4.48
C GLY A 24 -10.46 -5.61 -5.88
N VAL A 25 -9.24 -5.62 -6.41
CA VAL A 25 -8.90 -5.12 -7.74
C VAL A 25 -8.20 -6.20 -8.57
N SER A 26 -8.09 -6.01 -9.88
CA SER A 26 -7.36 -6.93 -10.74
C SER A 26 -5.85 -6.83 -10.54
N GLU A 27 -5.12 -7.91 -10.84
CA GLU A 27 -3.65 -7.91 -10.86
C GLU A 27 -3.08 -6.87 -11.84
N GLN A 28 -3.78 -6.61 -12.96
CA GLN A 28 -3.39 -5.55 -13.87
C GLN A 28 -3.52 -4.17 -13.20
N ALA A 29 -4.63 -3.92 -12.49
CA ALA A 29 -4.84 -2.66 -11.80
C ALA A 29 -3.80 -2.44 -10.69
N ILE A 30 -3.43 -3.48 -9.93
CA ILE A 30 -2.37 -3.33 -8.92
C ILE A 30 -1.02 -3.05 -9.59
N SER A 31 -0.70 -3.75 -10.68
CA SER A 31 0.52 -3.53 -11.45
C SER A 31 0.57 -2.09 -11.97
N ASP A 32 -0.52 -1.59 -12.55
CA ASP A 32 -0.61 -0.21 -13.03
C ASP A 32 -0.36 0.80 -11.91
N LYS A 33 -0.87 0.54 -10.70
CA LYS A 33 -0.58 1.38 -9.53
C LYS A 33 0.89 1.35 -9.12
N PHE A 34 1.54 0.18 -9.16
CA PHE A 34 2.97 0.05 -8.83
C PHE A 34 3.92 0.68 -9.87
N HIS A 35 3.46 0.82 -11.12
CA HIS A 35 4.23 1.42 -12.21
C HIS A 35 3.82 2.88 -12.50
N GLY A 36 2.94 3.47 -11.69
CA GLY A 36 2.52 4.86 -11.83
C GLY A 36 1.60 5.14 -13.02
N ARG A 37 1.00 4.09 -13.62
CA ARG A 37 -0.03 4.22 -14.67
C ARG A 37 -1.41 4.55 -14.09
N SER A 38 -1.62 4.25 -12.80
CA SER A 38 -2.77 4.72 -12.02
C SER A 38 -2.34 5.01 -10.59
N ASN A 39 -3.19 5.69 -9.81
CA ASN A 39 -2.89 6.07 -8.44
C ASN A 39 -3.54 5.12 -7.43
N PHE A 40 -2.90 4.96 -6.26
CA PHE A 40 -3.57 4.42 -5.08
C PHE A 40 -4.57 5.46 -4.55
N THR A 41 -5.79 5.01 -4.26
CA THR A 41 -6.85 5.81 -3.65
C THR A 41 -6.71 5.83 -2.13
N LEU A 42 -7.41 6.73 -1.44
CA LEU A 42 -7.48 6.70 0.03
C LEU A 42 -8.06 5.39 0.57
N ARG A 43 -9.02 4.80 -0.14
CA ARG A 43 -9.57 3.48 0.19
C ARG A 43 -8.50 2.40 0.11
N ASP A 44 -7.66 2.43 -0.92
CA ASP A 44 -6.55 1.48 -1.04
C ASP A 44 -5.57 1.65 0.12
N VAL A 45 -5.21 2.89 0.46
CA VAL A 45 -4.29 3.17 1.58
C VAL A 45 -4.86 2.67 2.90
N SER A 46 -6.14 2.89 3.17
CA SER A 46 -6.81 2.38 4.38
C SER A 46 -6.74 0.85 4.44
N ARG A 47 -7.07 0.16 3.34
CA ARG A 47 -7.04 -1.31 3.31
C ARG A 47 -5.63 -1.88 3.42
N ILE A 48 -4.64 -1.25 2.81
CA ILE A 48 -3.23 -1.63 2.97
C ILE A 48 -2.82 -1.50 4.44
N ALA A 49 -3.22 -0.41 5.09
CA ALA A 49 -2.94 -0.17 6.50
C ALA A 49 -3.58 -1.25 7.39
N ASP A 50 -4.87 -1.52 7.19
CA ASP A 50 -5.61 -2.55 7.94
C ASP A 50 -5.03 -3.96 7.71
N PHE A 51 -4.72 -4.31 6.44
CA PHE A 51 -4.21 -5.63 6.07
C PHE A 51 -2.84 -5.95 6.68
N PHE A 52 -1.96 -4.96 6.78
CA PHE A 52 -0.63 -5.12 7.37
C PHE A 52 -0.55 -4.71 8.84
N ASP A 53 -1.67 -4.33 9.47
CA ASP A 53 -1.74 -3.83 10.85
C ASP A 53 -0.75 -2.67 11.13
N VAL A 54 -0.79 -1.65 10.28
CA VAL A 54 0.05 -0.44 10.38
C VAL A 54 -0.78 0.83 10.23
N SER A 55 -0.22 1.99 10.61
CA SER A 55 -0.90 3.26 10.36
C SER A 55 -0.87 3.66 8.88
N THR A 56 -1.86 4.44 8.45
CA THR A 56 -1.88 5.04 7.11
C THR A 56 -0.68 5.97 6.87
N ASP A 57 -0.19 6.66 7.91
CA ASP A 57 1.02 7.47 7.82
C ASP A 57 2.26 6.65 7.47
N PHE A 58 2.39 5.44 8.01
CA PHE A 58 3.48 4.54 7.65
C PHE A 58 3.41 4.14 6.16
N VAL A 59 2.21 3.81 5.67
CA VAL A 59 1.98 3.46 4.25
C VAL A 59 2.34 4.64 3.35
N LEU A 60 1.91 5.85 3.71
CA LEU A 60 2.22 7.07 2.96
C LEU A 60 3.72 7.41 3.02
N GLY A 61 4.42 6.97 4.07
CA GLY A 61 5.82 7.27 4.33
C GLY A 61 5.99 8.63 5.02
N ARG A 62 5.03 9.03 5.85
CA ARG A 62 5.07 10.26 6.64
C ARG A 62 5.73 9.99 7.99
N ALA A 63 6.59 10.89 8.42
CA ALA A 63 7.06 10.92 9.80
C ALA A 63 5.96 11.51 10.70
N PRO A 64 5.97 11.19 12.01
CA PRO A 64 5.12 11.87 12.98
C PRO A 64 5.25 13.38 12.85
N LEU A 65 4.15 14.11 12.97
CA LEU A 65 4.16 15.57 12.95
C LEU A 65 4.88 16.07 14.20
N GLU A 66 6.04 16.70 14.04
CA GLU A 66 6.66 17.52 15.08
C GLU A 66 6.00 18.89 15.07
N VAL A 67 5.16 19.16 16.07
CA VAL A 67 4.60 20.50 16.30
C VAL A 67 5.56 21.27 17.19
N LYS A 68 6.05 22.41 16.71
CA LYS A 68 6.90 23.34 17.48
C LYS A 68 6.07 24.28 18.34
#